data_AF-A0A1B3ZEZ9-F1
#
_entry.id   AF-A0A1B3ZEZ9-F1
#
_cell.length_a   1.000
_cell.length_b   1.000
_cell.length_c   1.000
_cell.angle_alpha   90.00
_cell.angle_beta   90.00
_cell.angle_gamma   90.00
#
_symmetry.space_group_name_H-M   'P 1'
#
loop_
_entity.id
_entity.type
_entity.pdbx_description
1 polymer ?
#
loop_
_entity_poly.entity_id
_entity_poly.type
_entity_poly.pdbx_seq_one_letter_code
_entity_poly.pdbx_strand_id
1 'polypeptide(L)'
;MEIIGKGQTGTGKDGIADDATHRTTLHRARNRIESANGNWLTYRFDTGKRALPLEGIFGGGDSGGPIVMRDHGGWKLIGLTSWGWSRGHIAIGDAAGRYEETAYIVRLSHYANWIDGIIASKGHG
;
A
#
# COMPACT_ATOMS: atom_id res chain seq x y z
N MET A 1 4.85 -9.11 0.52
CA MET A 1 3.74 -8.58 1.34
C MET A 1 2.45 -8.70 0.57
N GLU A 2 1.30 -8.67 1.26
CA GLU A 2 -0.02 -8.64 0.64
C GLU A 2 -0.75 -7.34 0.97
N ILE A 3 -1.39 -6.78 -0.05
CA ILE A 3 -2.31 -5.64 0.03
C ILE A 3 -3.70 -6.22 -0.06
N ILE A 4 -4.60 -5.78 0.80
CA ILE A 4 -6.01 -6.16 0.78
C ILE A 4 -6.84 -4.88 0.79
N GLY A 5 -7.69 -4.71 -0.20
CA GLY A 5 -8.35 -3.43 -0.47
C GLY A 5 -9.69 -3.56 -1.18
N LYS A 6 -10.49 -2.50 -1.12
CA LYS A 6 -11.78 -2.36 -1.82
C LYS A 6 -11.85 -1.01 -2.55
N GLY A 7 -10.73 -0.35 -2.77
CA GLY A 7 -10.69 0.96 -3.41
C GLY A 7 -10.95 0.90 -4.90
N GLN A 8 -10.56 1.98 -5.57
CA GLN A 8 -10.57 2.11 -7.01
C GLN A 8 -9.73 1.01 -7.67
N THR A 9 -10.16 0.62 -8.87
CA THR A 9 -9.48 -0.40 -9.68
C THR A 9 -9.12 0.19 -11.05
N GLY A 10 -8.12 -0.40 -11.68
CA GLY A 10 -7.58 0.02 -12.96
C GLY A 10 -6.58 -1.02 -13.48
N THR A 11 -5.87 -0.69 -14.55
CA THR A 11 -4.77 -1.52 -15.06
C THR A 11 -3.46 -0.77 -14.91
N GLY A 12 -2.34 -1.48 -14.72
CA GLY A 12 -1.03 -0.81 -14.65
C GLY A 12 -0.65 -0.07 -15.93
N LYS A 13 -1.28 -0.41 -17.08
CA LYS A 13 -1.07 0.28 -18.35
C LYS A 13 -1.82 1.62 -18.40
N ASP A 14 -3.10 1.60 -18.05
CA ASP A 14 -3.99 2.73 -18.27
C ASP A 14 -4.14 3.60 -17.01
N GLY A 15 -3.83 3.05 -15.84
CA GLY A 15 -4.06 3.65 -14.53
C GLY A 15 -5.49 3.43 -14.04
N ILE A 16 -5.87 4.20 -13.02
CA ILE A 16 -7.23 4.30 -12.48
C ILE A 16 -8.00 5.36 -13.29
N ALA A 17 -9.24 5.04 -13.69
CA ALA A 17 -10.11 6.00 -14.37
C ALA A 17 -10.58 7.13 -13.42
N ASP A 18 -10.78 8.34 -13.96
CA ASP A 18 -11.14 9.53 -13.18
C ASP A 18 -12.48 9.37 -12.40
N ASP A 19 -13.42 8.63 -12.97
CA ASP A 19 -14.74 8.35 -12.39
C ASP A 19 -14.81 7.00 -11.64
N ALA A 20 -13.65 6.34 -11.43
CA ALA A 20 -13.60 5.05 -10.77
C ALA A 20 -14.17 5.14 -9.34
N THR A 21 -15.05 4.21 -9.02
CA THR A 21 -15.65 4.10 -7.69
C THR A 21 -14.60 3.80 -6.62
N HIS A 22 -14.67 4.51 -5.49
CA HIS A 22 -13.77 4.34 -4.34
C HIS A 22 -14.14 3.15 -3.42
N ARG A 23 -15.09 2.32 -3.87
CA ARG A 23 -15.60 1.17 -3.13
C ARG A 23 -16.09 0.05 -4.05
N THR A 24 -15.22 -0.91 -4.31
CA THR A 24 -15.45 -2.06 -5.18
C THR A 24 -15.55 -3.36 -4.36
N THR A 25 -15.32 -4.50 -5.00
CA THR A 25 -15.17 -5.80 -4.34
C THR A 25 -13.84 -5.91 -3.59
N LEU A 26 -13.67 -6.95 -2.76
CA LEU A 26 -12.38 -7.17 -2.08
C LEU A 26 -11.35 -7.71 -3.09
N HIS A 27 -10.23 -6.99 -3.20
CA HIS A 27 -9.10 -7.36 -4.03
C HIS A 27 -7.87 -7.64 -3.17
N ARG A 28 -6.93 -8.40 -3.75
CA ARG A 28 -5.63 -8.69 -3.15
C ARG A 28 -4.53 -8.54 -4.18
N ALA A 29 -3.44 -7.90 -3.78
CA ALA A 29 -2.19 -7.82 -4.53
C ALA A 29 -0.99 -8.29 -3.70
N ARG A 30 0.10 -8.67 -4.37
CA ARG A 30 1.36 -9.10 -3.77
C ARG A 30 2.51 -8.28 -4.33
N ASN A 31 3.30 -7.72 -3.43
CA ASN A 31 4.44 -6.87 -3.79
C ASN A 31 5.69 -7.24 -2.99
N ARG A 32 6.84 -6.77 -3.50
CA ARG A 32 8.14 -6.85 -2.83
C ARG A 32 8.45 -5.52 -2.17
N ILE A 33 8.80 -5.53 -0.89
CA ILE A 33 9.28 -4.32 -0.22
C ILE A 33 10.66 -3.98 -0.80
N GLU A 34 10.83 -2.73 -1.22
CA GLU A 34 12.09 -2.20 -1.72
C GLU A 34 12.88 -1.46 -0.63
N SER A 35 12.19 -0.74 0.26
CA SER A 35 12.84 -0.02 1.35
C SER A 35 12.03 0.01 2.64
N ALA A 36 12.73 0.22 3.76
CA ALA A 36 12.15 0.35 5.09
C ALA A 36 12.87 1.47 5.87
N ASN A 37 12.55 2.71 5.54
CA ASN A 37 13.27 3.89 6.01
C ASN A 37 12.34 4.81 6.82
N GLY A 38 12.75 5.12 8.06
CA GLY A 38 11.95 5.96 8.95
C GLY A 38 10.52 5.43 9.12
N ASN A 39 9.56 6.31 8.84
CA ASN A 39 8.12 6.05 8.89
C ASN A 39 7.56 5.34 7.66
N TRP A 40 8.38 5.04 6.64
CA TRP A 40 7.91 4.49 5.36
C TRP A 40 8.45 3.08 5.09
N LEU A 41 7.56 2.21 4.64
CA LEU A 41 7.89 1.07 3.77
C LEU A 41 7.56 1.47 2.35
N THR A 42 8.40 1.11 1.38
CA THR A 42 8.11 1.37 -0.04
C THR A 42 8.15 0.11 -0.87
N TYR A 43 7.38 0.11 -1.95
CA TYR A 43 7.49 -0.85 -3.04
C TYR A 43 7.18 -0.15 -4.36
N ARG A 44 7.59 -0.77 -5.46
CA ARG A 44 7.27 -0.34 -6.80
C ARG A 44 6.25 -1.27 -7.43
N PHE A 45 5.33 -0.73 -8.22
CA PHE A 45 4.42 -1.53 -9.03
C PHE A 45 5.09 -1.90 -10.36
N ASP A 46 5.78 -3.02 -10.39
CA ASP A 46 6.60 -3.43 -11.53
C ASP A 46 5.78 -3.95 -12.73
N THR A 47 6.39 -3.85 -13.91
CA THR A 47 5.92 -4.52 -15.13
C THR A 47 6.97 -5.46 -15.74
N GLY A 48 6.54 -6.28 -16.70
CA GLY A 48 7.43 -7.17 -17.46
C GLY A 48 8.14 -8.21 -16.59
N LYS A 49 9.46 -8.37 -16.78
CA LYS A 49 10.24 -9.43 -16.14
C LYS A 49 10.42 -9.27 -14.63
N ARG A 50 10.20 -8.07 -14.08
CA ARG A 50 10.30 -7.82 -12.64
C ARG A 50 9.00 -8.10 -11.90
N ALA A 51 7.88 -8.11 -12.63
CA ALA A 51 6.55 -8.23 -12.06
C ALA A 51 6.30 -9.61 -11.42
N LEU A 52 5.65 -9.60 -10.27
CA LEU A 52 5.07 -10.75 -9.61
C LEU A 52 3.75 -11.15 -10.30
N PRO A 53 3.36 -12.44 -10.24
CA PRO A 53 2.12 -12.90 -10.88
C PRO A 53 0.83 -12.23 -10.41
N LEU A 54 0.82 -11.66 -9.20
CA LEU A 54 -0.32 -10.94 -8.62
C LEU A 54 0.12 -9.56 -8.14
N GLU A 55 0.99 -8.88 -8.90
CA GLU A 55 1.44 -7.54 -8.55
C GLU A 55 0.35 -6.49 -8.76
N GLY A 56 0.36 -5.44 -7.94
CA GLY A 56 -0.66 -4.42 -7.96
C GLY A 56 -0.38 -3.31 -6.95
N ILE A 57 -1.04 -2.17 -7.13
CA ILE A 57 -0.94 -1.02 -6.24
C ILE A 57 -2.31 -0.64 -5.70
N PHE A 58 -2.34 -0.01 -4.53
CA PHE A 58 -3.59 0.47 -3.93
C PHE A 58 -4.15 1.68 -4.69
N GLY A 59 -5.47 1.86 -4.68
CA GLY A 59 -6.15 2.99 -5.31
C GLY A 59 -6.80 3.94 -4.30
N GLY A 60 -7.50 4.96 -4.80
CA GLY A 60 -8.34 5.80 -3.95
C GLY A 60 -9.38 4.97 -3.20
N GLY A 61 -9.60 5.28 -1.92
CA GLY A 61 -10.47 4.49 -1.04
C GLY A 61 -9.77 3.33 -0.32
N ASP A 62 -8.54 2.95 -0.72
CA ASP A 62 -7.74 1.99 0.03
C ASP A 62 -6.91 2.63 1.14
N SER A 63 -6.80 3.97 1.21
CA SER A 63 -5.98 4.69 2.20
C SER A 63 -6.27 4.25 3.64
N GLY A 64 -5.20 3.97 4.40
CA GLY A 64 -5.29 3.41 5.75
C GLY A 64 -5.57 1.91 5.80
N GLY A 65 -5.76 1.27 4.65
CA GLY A 65 -5.99 -0.16 4.51
C GLY A 65 -4.77 -1.01 4.88
N PRO A 66 -4.97 -2.28 5.26
CA PRO A 66 -3.93 -3.11 5.84
C PRO A 66 -2.94 -3.62 4.79
N ILE A 67 -1.65 -3.56 5.15
CA ILE A 67 -0.59 -4.30 4.50
C ILE A 67 -0.10 -5.39 5.45
N VAL A 68 -0.15 -6.63 4.98
CA VAL A 68 0.20 -7.80 5.79
C VAL A 68 1.38 -8.57 5.21
N MET A 69 2.11 -9.25 6.08
CA MET A 69 3.17 -10.18 5.71
C MET A 69 3.05 -11.44 6.55
N ARG A 70 3.31 -12.60 5.94
CA ARG A 70 3.34 -13.87 6.66
C ARG A 70 4.77 -14.22 7.04
N ASP A 71 4.98 -14.51 8.31
CA ASP A 71 6.21 -15.12 8.84
C ASP A 71 5.90 -16.51 9.43
N HIS A 72 6.90 -17.13 10.08
CA HIS A 72 6.74 -18.42 10.75
C HIS A 72 5.66 -18.41 11.85
N GLY A 73 5.37 -17.24 12.44
CA GLY A 73 4.36 -17.03 13.47
C GLY A 73 3.00 -16.55 12.94
N GLY A 74 2.76 -16.60 11.62
CA GLY A 74 1.48 -16.28 10.99
C GLY A 74 1.45 -14.92 10.29
N TRP A 75 0.25 -14.40 10.04
CA TRP A 75 0.06 -13.10 9.40
C TRP A 75 0.29 -11.97 10.39
N LYS A 76 1.09 -10.98 9.98
CA LYS A 76 1.40 -9.76 10.73
C LYS A 76 0.95 -8.55 9.94
N LEU A 77 0.34 -7.58 10.61
CA LEU A 77 0.11 -6.25 10.06
C LEU A 77 1.43 -5.47 10.11
N ILE A 78 1.95 -5.08 8.96
CA ILE A 78 3.27 -4.44 8.84
C ILE A 78 3.16 -2.97 8.45
N GLY A 79 2.02 -2.55 7.90
CA GLY A 79 1.82 -1.20 7.45
C GLY A 79 0.40 -0.86 7.07
N LEU A 80 0.19 0.42 6.80
CA LEU A 80 -1.07 0.96 6.31
C LEU A 80 -0.80 1.71 4.99
N THR A 81 -1.61 1.47 3.97
CA THR A 81 -1.53 2.19 2.69
C THR A 81 -1.64 3.71 2.92
N SER A 82 -0.90 4.50 2.15
CA SER A 82 -0.85 5.95 2.35
C SER A 82 -0.95 6.72 1.04
N TRP A 83 0.14 6.78 0.27
CA TRP A 83 0.23 7.55 -0.97
C TRP A 83 1.20 6.92 -1.95
N GLY A 84 1.16 7.33 -3.21
CA GLY A 84 2.05 6.86 -4.27
C GLY A 84 2.71 8.02 -5.00
N TRP A 85 3.81 7.73 -5.68
CA TRP A 85 4.55 8.69 -6.49
C TRP A 85 5.16 8.04 -7.72
N SER A 86 4.97 8.69 -8.87
CA SER A 86 5.53 8.28 -10.15
C SER A 86 6.48 9.37 -10.66
N ARG A 87 7.71 8.98 -11.02
CA ARG A 87 8.65 9.89 -11.69
C ARG A 87 8.08 10.30 -13.04
N GLY A 88 7.85 11.59 -13.25
CA GLY A 88 7.36 12.17 -14.51
C GLY A 88 5.89 12.56 -14.51
N HIS A 89 5.10 12.16 -13.51
CA HIS A 89 3.70 12.52 -13.38
C HIS A 89 3.54 13.74 -12.46
N ILE A 90 3.97 14.90 -12.96
CA ILE A 90 3.85 16.20 -12.28
C ILE A 90 2.63 17.00 -12.82
N ALA A 91 1.89 16.43 -13.78
CA ALA A 91 0.69 17.06 -14.30
C ALA A 91 -0.51 16.71 -13.41
N ILE A 92 -1.29 17.74 -13.06
CA ILE A 92 -2.60 17.57 -12.43
C ILE A 92 -3.47 16.74 -13.40
N GLY A 93 -3.94 15.57 -12.97
CA GLY A 93 -4.76 14.66 -13.79
C GLY A 93 -4.03 13.42 -14.33
N ASP A 94 -2.77 13.21 -13.97
CA ASP A 94 -2.10 11.94 -14.29
C ASP A 94 -2.69 10.79 -13.45
N ALA A 95 -3.32 9.83 -14.11
CA ALA A 95 -3.96 8.68 -13.46
C ALA A 95 -2.95 7.90 -12.59
N ALA A 96 -3.23 7.86 -11.28
CA ALA A 96 -2.57 6.98 -10.32
C ALA A 96 -2.80 5.51 -10.69
N GLY A 97 -2.01 4.61 -10.13
CA GLY A 97 -2.15 3.17 -10.32
C GLY A 97 -1.44 2.63 -11.55
N ARG A 98 -0.44 3.34 -12.07
CA ARG A 98 0.32 2.93 -13.26
C ARG A 98 1.58 2.14 -12.90
N TYR A 99 2.06 1.35 -13.86
CA TYR A 99 3.35 0.70 -13.72
C TYR A 99 4.46 1.70 -13.43
N GLU A 100 5.45 1.22 -12.70
CA GLU A 100 6.62 1.95 -12.21
C GLU A 100 6.32 2.98 -11.10
N GLU A 101 5.06 3.14 -10.68
CA GLU A 101 4.68 3.93 -9.50
C GLU A 101 5.30 3.33 -8.23
N THR A 102 5.81 4.21 -7.37
CA THR A 102 6.33 3.85 -6.05
C THR A 102 5.27 4.16 -5.00
N ALA A 103 4.84 3.14 -4.27
CA ALA A 103 3.91 3.27 -3.18
C ALA A 103 4.65 3.45 -1.84
N TYR A 104 4.10 4.33 -1.01
CA TYR A 104 4.53 4.63 0.35
C TYR A 104 3.49 4.12 1.33
N ILE A 105 3.94 3.26 2.24
CA ILE A 105 3.15 2.59 3.26
C ILE A 105 3.64 3.09 4.62
N VAL A 106 2.74 3.47 5.51
CA VAL A 106 3.08 3.78 6.91
C VAL A 106 3.67 2.54 7.57
N ARG A 107 4.92 2.63 8.04
CA ARG A 107 5.65 1.51 8.65
C ARG A 107 5.26 1.35 10.11
N LEU A 108 4.48 0.32 10.46
CA LEU A 108 4.02 0.16 11.85
C LEU A 108 5.15 -0.06 12.85
N SER A 109 6.21 -0.76 12.47
CA SER A 109 7.35 -0.97 13.38
C SER A 109 8.08 0.31 13.75
N HIS A 110 7.92 1.40 12.99
CA HIS A 110 8.44 2.72 13.36
C HIS A 110 7.67 3.33 14.54
N TYR A 111 6.37 3.05 14.63
CA TYR A 111 5.47 3.58 15.64
C TYR A 111 5.20 2.62 16.80
N ALA A 112 5.86 1.45 16.85
CA ALA A 112 5.61 0.41 17.84
C ALA A 112 5.65 0.93 19.29
N ASN A 113 6.72 1.63 19.66
CA ASN A 113 6.86 2.19 21.02
C ASN A 113 5.74 3.17 21.38
N TRP A 114 5.28 3.97 20.41
CA TRP A 114 4.16 4.89 20.62
C TRP A 114 2.84 4.13 20.80
N ILE A 115 2.58 3.12 19.96
CA ILE A 115 1.40 2.26 20.05
C ILE A 115 1.36 1.58 21.43
N ASP A 116 2.47 0.98 21.86
CA ASP A 116 2.58 0.31 23.16
C ASP A 116 2.33 1.29 24.31
N GLY A 117 2.87 2.51 24.22
CA GLY A 117 2.61 3.57 25.21
C GLY A 117 1.13 3.98 25.30
N ILE A 118 0.43 4.06 24.18
CA ILE A 118 -1.02 4.35 24.16
C ILE A 118 -1.82 3.20 24.76
N ILE A 119 -1.45 1.94 24.48
CA ILE A 119 -2.13 0.78 25.04
C ILE A 119 -1.93 0.72 26.56
N ALA A 120 -0.69 0.89 27.04
CA ALA A 120 -0.38 0.86 28.46
C ALA A 120 -1.11 1.96 29.25
N SER A 121 -1.22 3.17 28.70
CA SER A 121 -1.89 4.28 29.39
C SER A 121 -3.42 4.10 29.50
N LYS A 122 -4.05 3.34 28.61
CA LYS A 122 -5.50 3.05 28.64
C LYS A 122 -5.87 1.86 29.53
N GLY A 123 -4.92 1.02 29.93
CA GLY A 123 -5.15 -0.13 30.82
C GLY A 123 -5.22 0.22 32.31
N HIS A 124 -5.05 1.49 32.68
CA HIS A 124 -5.11 2.00 34.06
C HIS A 124 -6.36 2.85 34.35
N GLY A 125 -7.43 2.67 33.55
CA GLY A 125 -8.73 3.31 33.76
C GLY A 125 -9.75 2.41 34.45
#